data_AF-A0A7S1YTX1-F1
#
_entry.id   AF-A0A7S1YTX1-F1
#
_cell.length_a   1.000
_cell.length_b   1.000
_cell.length_c   1.000
_cell.angle_alpha   90.00
_cell.angle_beta   90.00
_cell.angle_gamma   90.00
#
_symmetry.space_group_name_H-M   'P 1'
#
loop_
_entity.id
_entity.type
_entity.pdbx_description
1 polymer ?
#
loop_
_entity_poly.entity_id
_entity_poly.type
_entity_poly.pdbx_seq_one_letter_code
_entity_poly.pdbx_strand_id
1 'polypeptide(L)'
;MTVSNGDGSAAAATAAAPSSPQTGSWDAEHLQHHDKPGEKSPRPDLESPHSGRFSFRRLHREKEGKAKPEEWGFPGELMKEEVDCYMKFRDEVEKRGGDFRKTVYSFGEEEGEAYCLCRWLRARKFDYDEVVKMVEGATECMSDARGHDFYPSPVDALGCDMMVYFNQYPQLYSGNAKNGCPLFISKPGILNVDGVECITTLDGI
;
A
#
# COMPACT_ATOMS: atom_id res chain seq x y z
N MET A 1 48.86 60.47 15.48
CA MET A 1 49.65 60.59 14.24
C MET A 1 49.43 59.29 13.46
N THR A 2 48.40 59.28 12.61
CA THR A 2 48.46 59.46 11.12
C THR A 2 48.94 58.19 10.40
N VAL A 3 48.02 57.29 10.04
CA VAL A 3 47.46 57.01 8.68
C VAL A 3 48.48 56.65 7.60
N SER A 4 48.33 55.47 7.01
CA SER A 4 48.34 55.29 5.54
C SER A 4 47.61 54.01 5.13
N ASN A 5 46.50 54.21 4.40
CA ASN A 5 45.85 53.26 3.52
C ASN A 5 46.64 53.11 2.20
N GLY A 6 46.41 51.99 1.52
CA GLY A 6 46.65 51.77 0.09
C GLY A 6 46.23 50.35 -0.25
N ASP A 7 44.97 50.09 -0.62
CA ASP A 7 44.38 50.16 -1.97
C ASP A 7 45.19 49.43 -3.06
N GLY A 8 44.54 48.47 -3.74
CA GLY A 8 44.91 48.13 -5.11
C GLY A 8 44.69 46.70 -5.59
N SER A 9 43.50 46.43 -6.12
CA SER A 9 43.27 45.67 -7.37
C SER A 9 43.36 44.14 -7.39
N ALA A 10 42.16 43.55 -7.39
CA ALA A 10 41.67 42.48 -8.26
C ALA A 10 42.62 41.89 -9.33
N ALA A 11 42.73 40.55 -9.28
CA ALA A 11 42.93 39.72 -10.46
C ALA A 11 41.91 38.56 -10.40
N ALA A 12 40.97 38.58 -11.34
CA ALA A 12 39.94 37.59 -11.53
C ALA A 12 40.55 36.28 -12.07
N ALA A 13 40.32 35.18 -11.36
CA ALA A 13 40.50 33.84 -11.90
C ALA A 13 39.12 33.28 -12.27
N THR A 14 38.81 33.38 -13.56
CA THR A 14 37.72 32.68 -14.24
C THR A 14 37.90 31.17 -14.12
N ALA A 15 37.06 30.51 -13.32
CA ALA A 15 36.82 29.08 -13.41
C ALA A 15 35.35 28.88 -13.73
N ALA A 16 35.08 28.43 -14.96
CA ALA A 16 33.76 28.18 -15.49
C ALA A 16 33.02 27.14 -14.64
N ALA A 17 31.80 27.49 -14.23
CA ALA A 17 30.87 26.55 -13.64
C ALA A 17 30.53 25.44 -14.66
N PRO A 18 30.51 24.16 -14.28
CA PRO A 18 29.94 23.13 -15.13
C PRO A 18 28.45 23.43 -15.31
N SER A 19 28.06 23.64 -16.57
CA SER A 19 26.69 23.84 -17.00
C SER A 19 25.80 22.72 -16.46
N SER A 20 24.81 23.10 -15.66
CA SER A 20 23.72 22.22 -15.22
C SER A 20 23.12 21.48 -16.42
N PRO A 21 22.88 20.16 -16.32
CA PRO A 21 22.04 19.49 -17.31
C PRO A 21 20.65 20.15 -17.28
N GLN A 22 20.21 20.56 -18.46
CA GLN A 22 18.91 21.18 -18.70
C GLN A 22 17.81 20.39 -17.98
N THR A 23 17.09 21.08 -17.11
CA THR A 23 15.79 20.66 -16.59
C THR A 23 14.92 20.26 -17.77
N GLY A 24 14.61 18.97 -17.88
CA GLY A 24 13.59 18.49 -18.80
C GLY A 24 12.26 19.14 -18.43
N SER A 25 11.81 20.06 -19.29
CA SER A 25 10.44 20.54 -19.31
C SER A 25 9.54 19.34 -19.56
N TRP A 26 8.79 18.91 -18.55
CA TRP A 26 7.68 17.98 -18.74
C TRP A 26 6.44 18.82 -19.02
N ASP A 27 6.29 19.25 -20.27
CA ASP A 27 5.08 19.95 -20.71
C ASP A 27 3.88 19.01 -20.58
N ALA A 28 2.90 19.42 -19.77
CA ALA A 28 1.70 18.67 -19.41
C ALA A 28 0.77 18.37 -20.60
N GLU A 29 1.09 18.82 -21.80
CA GLU A 29 0.27 18.67 -23.00
C GLU A 29 0.53 17.37 -23.79
N HIS A 30 1.48 16.53 -23.38
CA HIS A 30 1.75 15.25 -24.07
C HIS A 30 1.11 14.00 -23.44
N LEU A 31 0.19 14.17 -22.48
CA LEU A 31 -0.54 13.09 -21.81
C LEU A 31 -2.02 12.96 -22.23
N GLN A 32 -2.45 13.65 -23.29
CA GLN A 32 -3.81 13.50 -23.81
C GLN A 32 -3.87 12.41 -24.87
N HIS A 33 -4.08 11.16 -24.43
CA HIS A 33 -4.72 10.15 -25.28
C HIS A 33 -6.17 10.00 -24.89
N HIS A 34 -7.03 10.13 -25.90
CA HIS A 34 -8.49 10.05 -25.84
C HIS A 34 -9.00 8.80 -25.12
N ASP A 35 -9.52 8.97 -23.91
CA ASP A 35 -10.44 8.01 -23.32
C ASP A 35 -11.78 8.10 -24.05
N LYS A 36 -12.13 7.03 -24.77
CA LYS A 36 -13.51 6.81 -25.20
C LYS A 36 -14.33 6.42 -23.97
N PRO A 37 -15.42 7.14 -23.64
CA PRO A 37 -16.28 6.76 -22.53
C PRO A 37 -17.11 5.53 -22.97
N GLY A 38 -16.90 4.37 -22.34
CA GLY A 38 -17.81 3.25 -22.57
C GLY A 38 -17.38 1.85 -22.11
N GLU A 39 -16.11 1.58 -21.82
CA GLU A 39 -15.71 0.21 -21.48
C GLU A 39 -15.72 0.00 -19.96
N LYS A 40 -16.89 -0.42 -19.45
CA LYS A 40 -17.03 -0.88 -18.06
C LYS A 40 -16.10 -2.08 -17.84
N SER A 41 -15.22 -1.95 -16.86
CA SER A 41 -14.41 -3.06 -16.33
C SER A 41 -15.33 -4.24 -15.95
N PRO A 42 -14.98 -5.50 -16.23
CA PRO A 42 -15.87 -6.65 -16.05
C PRO A 42 -15.97 -7.13 -14.60
N ARG A 43 -15.64 -6.30 -13.60
CA ARG A 43 -15.78 -6.69 -12.20
C ARG A 43 -17.26 -6.63 -11.83
N PRO A 44 -17.88 -7.74 -11.41
CA PRO A 44 -19.28 -7.72 -10.99
C PRO A 44 -19.42 -6.86 -9.73
N ASP A 45 -20.33 -5.87 -9.78
CA ASP A 45 -20.78 -5.10 -8.62
C ASP A 45 -21.29 -6.08 -7.55
N LEU A 46 -20.53 -6.18 -6.46
CA LEU A 46 -20.71 -7.20 -5.43
C LEU A 46 -21.28 -6.64 -4.12
N GLU A 47 -21.84 -5.44 -4.10
CA GLU A 47 -22.25 -4.81 -2.84
C GLU A 47 -23.66 -4.21 -2.80
N SER A 48 -24.35 -4.59 -1.72
CA SER A 48 -25.09 -3.65 -0.87
C SER A 48 -24.72 -3.96 0.59
N PRO A 49 -24.30 -2.95 1.38
CA PRO A 49 -23.69 -3.14 2.71
C PRO A 49 -24.68 -3.48 3.84
N HIS A 50 -25.94 -3.86 3.53
CA HIS A 50 -26.99 -3.97 4.56
C HIS A 50 -27.86 -5.23 4.51
N SER A 51 -27.51 -6.25 3.72
CA SER A 51 -28.23 -7.52 3.79
C SER A 51 -27.25 -8.67 3.94
N GLY A 52 -27.12 -9.21 5.15
CA GLY A 52 -26.38 -10.43 5.50
C GLY A 52 -26.95 -11.70 4.84
N ARG A 53 -27.13 -11.68 3.52
CA ARG A 53 -27.47 -12.82 2.68
C ARG A 53 -26.47 -12.91 1.53
N PHE A 54 -25.25 -13.31 1.88
CA PHE A 54 -24.32 -13.84 0.89
C PHE A 54 -24.82 -15.23 0.47
N SER A 55 -25.22 -15.38 -0.80
CA SER A 55 -25.66 -16.68 -1.32
C SER A 55 -24.46 -17.56 -1.65
N PHE A 56 -24.46 -18.81 -1.17
CA PHE A 56 -23.47 -19.85 -1.48
C PHE A 56 -23.08 -19.93 -2.97
N ARG A 57 -24.06 -19.76 -3.88
CA ARG A 57 -23.84 -19.76 -5.34
C ARG A 57 -22.91 -18.66 -5.86
N ARG A 58 -22.74 -17.56 -5.12
CA ARG A 58 -21.86 -16.45 -5.54
C ARG A 58 -20.39 -16.66 -5.18
N LEU A 59 -20.10 -17.57 -4.26
CA LEU A 59 -18.72 -17.91 -3.87
C LEU A 59 -18.20 -19.09 -4.67
N HIS A 60 -19.10 -20.02 -5.01
CA HIS A 60 -18.79 -21.26 -5.68
C HIS A 60 -18.71 -21.07 -7.20
N ARG A 61 -17.73 -21.71 -7.82
CA ARG A 61 -17.64 -21.76 -9.27
C ARG A 61 -18.71 -22.68 -9.87
N GLU A 62 -19.58 -22.16 -10.73
CA GLU A 62 -20.66 -22.97 -11.36
C GLU A 62 -20.27 -23.62 -12.70
N LYS A 63 -19.17 -23.22 -13.35
CA LYS A 63 -18.80 -23.70 -14.71
C LYS A 63 -17.52 -24.54 -14.75
N GLU A 64 -17.58 -25.69 -15.43
CA GLU A 64 -16.44 -26.53 -15.79
C GLU A 64 -15.53 -25.81 -16.79
N GLY A 65 -14.57 -25.04 -16.27
CA GLY A 65 -13.39 -24.58 -16.97
C GLY A 65 -12.19 -24.74 -16.04
N LYS A 66 -10.96 -24.65 -16.53
CA LYS A 66 -9.82 -24.47 -15.61
C LYS A 66 -9.87 -23.04 -15.10
N ALA A 67 -9.72 -22.81 -13.80
CA ALA A 67 -9.59 -21.45 -13.27
C ALA A 67 -8.30 -20.89 -13.85
N LYS A 68 -8.26 -19.61 -14.18
CA LYS A 68 -6.95 -19.00 -14.39
C LYS A 68 -6.21 -19.12 -13.05
N PRO A 69 -4.93 -19.53 -13.04
CA PRO A 69 -4.18 -19.63 -11.80
C PRO A 69 -4.21 -18.34 -10.97
N GLU A 70 -4.32 -17.19 -11.63
CA GLU A 70 -4.42 -15.83 -11.06
C GLU A 70 -5.75 -15.57 -10.31
N GLU A 71 -6.80 -16.33 -10.62
CA GLU A 71 -8.16 -16.15 -10.07
C GLU A 71 -8.46 -17.20 -8.97
N TRP A 72 -7.51 -18.08 -8.66
CA TRP A 72 -7.70 -19.11 -7.63
C TRP A 72 -7.92 -18.51 -6.24
N GLY A 73 -8.89 -19.05 -5.52
CA GLY A 73 -9.23 -18.64 -4.15
C GLY A 73 -9.88 -17.24 -4.07
N PHE A 74 -10.28 -16.65 -5.19
CA PHE A 74 -11.10 -15.44 -5.19
C PHE A 74 -12.58 -15.77 -5.00
N PRO A 75 -13.37 -14.84 -4.45
CA PRO A 75 -14.82 -15.00 -4.41
C PRO A 75 -15.40 -15.29 -5.80
N GLY A 76 -16.18 -16.36 -5.92
CA GLY A 76 -16.76 -16.84 -7.19
C GLY A 76 -15.98 -17.97 -7.85
N GLU A 77 -14.73 -18.17 -7.45
CA GLU A 77 -13.84 -19.21 -7.98
C GLU A 77 -13.50 -20.30 -6.93
N LEU A 78 -14.20 -20.32 -5.80
CA LEU A 78 -13.94 -21.27 -4.73
C LEU A 78 -14.47 -22.66 -5.08
N MET A 79 -13.68 -23.68 -4.77
CA MET A 79 -14.07 -25.08 -4.77
C MET A 79 -14.89 -25.39 -3.51
N LYS A 80 -15.61 -26.52 -3.51
CA LYS A 80 -16.49 -26.90 -2.40
C LYS A 80 -15.76 -26.92 -1.04
N GLU A 81 -14.58 -27.53 -1.00
CA GLU A 81 -13.77 -27.65 0.21
C GLU A 81 -13.30 -26.28 0.72
N GLU A 82 -13.01 -25.36 -0.20
CA GLU A 82 -12.61 -23.98 0.10
C GLU A 82 -13.79 -23.16 0.61
N VAL A 83 -15.00 -23.39 0.09
CA VAL A 83 -16.23 -22.78 0.62
C VAL A 83 -16.53 -23.28 2.03
N ASP A 84 -16.35 -24.57 2.31
CA ASP A 84 -16.53 -25.13 3.65
C ASP A 84 -15.52 -24.50 4.64
N CYS A 85 -14.26 -24.36 4.23
CA CYS A 85 -13.23 -23.66 5.02
C CYS A 85 -13.57 -22.18 5.23
N TYR A 86 -14.05 -21.50 4.19
CA TYR A 86 -14.52 -20.11 4.26
C TYR A 86 -15.63 -19.94 5.29
N MET A 87 -16.66 -20.79 5.26
CA MET A 87 -17.79 -20.71 6.19
C MET A 87 -17.32 -20.95 7.63
N LYS A 88 -16.48 -21.97 7.83
CA LYS A 88 -15.88 -22.26 9.14
C LYS A 88 -15.08 -21.07 9.68
N PHE A 89 -14.25 -20.46 8.83
CA PHE A 89 -13.44 -19.31 9.24
C PHE A 89 -14.28 -18.06 9.51
N ARG A 90 -15.28 -17.76 8.68
CA ARG A 90 -16.24 -16.67 8.94
C ARG A 90 -16.90 -16.82 10.30
N ASP A 91 -17.41 -18.01 10.60
CA ASP A 91 -18.10 -18.28 11.86
C ASP A 91 -17.13 -18.15 13.05
N GLU A 92 -15.86 -18.56 12.90
CA GLU A 92 -14.81 -18.36 13.91
C GLU A 92 -14.51 -16.87 14.17
N VAL A 93 -14.43 -16.06 13.11
CA VAL A 93 -14.20 -14.61 13.20
C VAL A 93 -15.33 -13.92 13.97
N GLU A 94 -16.59 -14.24 13.65
CA GLU A 94 -17.75 -13.68 14.33
C GLU A 94 -17.87 -14.19 15.77
N LYS A 95 -17.58 -15.47 16.01
CA LYS A 95 -17.59 -16.06 17.36
C LYS A 95 -16.55 -15.42 18.28
N ARG A 96 -15.32 -15.18 17.79
CA ARG A 96 -14.27 -14.55 18.59
C ARG A 96 -14.48 -13.05 18.78
N GLY A 97 -14.96 -12.36 17.74
CA GLY A 97 -15.21 -10.93 17.79
C GLY A 97 -13.96 -10.11 18.15
N GLY A 98 -14.18 -8.96 18.80
CA GLY A 98 -13.12 -8.16 19.41
C GLY A 98 -11.97 -7.79 18.47
N ASP A 99 -10.74 -7.87 18.97
CA ASP A 99 -9.54 -7.51 18.20
C ASP A 99 -9.23 -8.51 17.09
N PHE A 100 -9.55 -9.79 17.27
CA PHE A 100 -9.43 -10.80 16.22
C PHE A 100 -10.24 -10.41 14.99
N ARG A 101 -11.51 -10.02 15.18
CA ARG A 101 -12.39 -9.54 14.10
C ARG A 101 -11.88 -8.25 13.48
N LYS A 102 -11.41 -7.29 14.30
CA LYS A 102 -10.84 -6.02 13.77
C LYS A 102 -9.56 -6.25 12.96
N THR A 103 -8.72 -7.21 13.35
CA THR A 103 -7.53 -7.58 12.59
C THR A 103 -7.90 -8.16 11.23
N VAL A 104 -8.91 -9.05 11.19
CA VAL A 104 -9.37 -9.64 9.92
C VAL A 104 -9.90 -8.55 8.99
N TYR A 105 -10.84 -7.72 9.47
CA TYR A 105 -11.48 -6.63 8.73
C TYR A 105 -10.74 -5.30 8.82
N SER A 106 -9.40 -5.32 8.77
CA SER A 106 -8.56 -4.13 8.97
C SER A 106 -8.78 -3.02 7.93
N PHE A 107 -9.30 -3.34 6.75
CA PHE A 107 -9.59 -2.38 5.68
C PHE A 107 -11.01 -1.80 5.74
N GLY A 108 -11.80 -2.15 6.76
CA GLY A 108 -13.14 -1.58 6.96
C GLY A 108 -14.10 -1.91 5.82
N GLU A 109 -14.90 -0.92 5.41
CA GLU A 109 -15.95 -1.06 4.40
C GLU A 109 -15.41 -1.05 2.96
N GLU A 110 -14.16 -0.64 2.75
CA GLU A 110 -13.53 -0.57 1.42
C GLU A 110 -13.23 -1.95 0.82
N GLU A 111 -13.11 -2.98 1.66
CA GLU A 111 -12.91 -4.36 1.24
C GLU A 111 -14.12 -5.21 1.61
N GLY A 112 -14.91 -5.60 0.61
CA GLY A 112 -16.06 -6.48 0.82
C GLY A 112 -15.69 -7.78 1.55
N GLU A 113 -16.57 -8.24 2.44
CA GLU A 113 -16.35 -9.36 3.39
C GLU A 113 -15.71 -10.59 2.73
N ALA A 114 -16.26 -11.01 1.58
CA ALA A 114 -15.77 -12.19 0.89
C ALA A 114 -14.32 -12.06 0.41
N TYR A 115 -13.94 -10.87 -0.09
CA TYR A 115 -12.57 -10.60 -0.51
C TYR A 115 -11.63 -10.57 0.70
N CYS A 116 -12.07 -9.94 1.80
CA CYS A 116 -11.33 -9.89 3.06
C CYS A 116 -11.03 -11.29 3.61
N LEU A 117 -12.06 -12.13 3.80
CA LEU A 117 -11.87 -13.48 4.34
C LEU A 117 -11.03 -14.35 3.40
N CYS A 118 -11.29 -14.26 2.09
CA CYS A 118 -10.51 -15.01 1.10
C CYS A 118 -9.03 -14.57 1.06
N ARG A 119 -8.69 -13.32 1.39
CA ARG A 119 -7.30 -12.86 1.48
C ARG A 119 -6.52 -13.61 2.56
N TRP A 120 -7.10 -13.78 3.75
CA TRP A 120 -6.51 -14.57 4.83
C TRP A 120 -6.42 -16.05 4.47
N LEU A 121 -7.50 -16.62 3.93
CA LEU A 121 -7.55 -18.03 3.54
C LEU A 121 -6.53 -18.37 2.45
N ARG A 122 -6.42 -17.55 1.39
CA ARG A 122 -5.43 -17.75 0.31
C ARG A 122 -3.99 -17.71 0.83
N ALA A 123 -3.69 -16.84 1.79
CA ALA A 123 -2.34 -16.68 2.34
C ALA A 123 -1.81 -17.94 3.05
N ARG A 124 -2.70 -18.87 3.43
CA ARG A 124 -2.34 -20.19 3.99
C ARG A 124 -2.98 -21.35 3.22
N LYS A 125 -3.29 -21.12 1.96
CA LYS A 125 -3.83 -22.12 1.04
C LYS A 125 -5.08 -22.86 1.57
N PHE A 126 -5.96 -22.13 2.26
CA PHE A 126 -7.16 -22.65 2.92
C PHE A 126 -6.89 -23.70 4.00
N ASP A 127 -5.67 -23.76 4.56
CA ASP A 127 -5.38 -24.50 5.79
C ASP A 127 -5.95 -23.71 6.99
N TYR A 128 -7.06 -24.20 7.54
CA TYR A 128 -7.79 -23.49 8.59
C TYR A 128 -6.94 -23.20 9.83
N ASP A 129 -6.16 -24.17 10.30
CA ASP A 129 -5.41 -24.03 11.56
C ASP A 129 -4.27 -23.02 11.39
N GLU A 130 -3.59 -23.06 10.24
CA GLU A 130 -2.56 -22.08 9.90
C GLU A 130 -3.13 -20.68 9.65
N VAL A 131 -4.37 -20.56 9.12
CA VAL A 131 -5.06 -19.26 9.00
C VAL A 131 -5.32 -18.67 10.37
N VAL A 132 -5.91 -19.44 11.30
CA VAL A 132 -6.22 -18.96 12.66
C VAL A 132 -4.94 -18.51 13.36
N LYS A 133 -3.89 -19.32 13.31
CA LYS A 133 -2.58 -19.00 13.88
C LYS A 133 -1.98 -17.72 13.27
N MET A 134 -2.11 -17.53 11.96
CA MET A 134 -1.65 -16.31 11.29
C MET A 134 -2.42 -15.08 11.75
N VAL A 135 -3.74 -15.18 11.92
CA VAL A 135 -4.55 -14.05 12.42
C VAL A 135 -4.20 -13.73 13.86
N GLU A 136 -4.02 -14.73 14.72
CA GLU A 136 -3.60 -14.52 16.12
C GLU A 136 -2.27 -13.76 16.20
N GLY A 137 -1.26 -14.19 15.43
CA GLY A 137 0.02 -13.48 15.36
C GLY A 137 -0.12 -12.07 14.80
N ALA A 138 -0.98 -11.86 13.79
CA ALA A 138 -1.24 -10.53 13.26
C ALA A 138 -1.99 -9.63 14.26
N THR A 139 -2.88 -10.19 15.08
CA THR A 139 -3.59 -9.49 16.15
C THR A 139 -2.63 -9.03 17.24
N GLU A 140 -1.67 -9.89 17.62
CA GLU A 140 -0.60 -9.53 18.55
C GLU A 140 0.28 -8.41 17.99
N CYS A 141 0.77 -8.53 16.74
CA CYS A 141 1.55 -7.45 16.12
C CYS A 141 0.77 -6.14 16.00
N MET A 142 -0.55 -6.21 15.80
CA MET A 142 -1.39 -5.02 15.70
C MET A 142 -1.58 -4.29 17.03
N SER A 143 -1.48 -4.96 18.18
CA SER A 143 -1.81 -4.32 19.46
C SER A 143 -0.91 -3.13 19.75
N ASP A 144 0.38 -3.31 19.51
CA ASP A 144 1.41 -2.31 19.77
C ASP A 144 1.26 -1.15 18.80
N ALA A 145 1.20 -1.45 17.49
CA ALA A 145 1.02 -0.44 16.46
C ALA A 145 -0.28 0.37 16.64
N ARG A 146 -1.37 -0.27 17.07
CA ARG A 146 -2.64 0.41 17.34
C ARG A 146 -2.54 1.36 18.54
N GLY A 147 -1.73 1.03 19.54
CA GLY A 147 -1.45 1.90 20.68
C GLY A 147 -0.72 3.20 20.29
N HIS A 148 0.01 3.17 19.16
CA HIS A 148 0.80 4.30 18.66
C HIS A 148 0.13 5.12 17.56
N ASP A 149 -1.14 4.84 17.24
CA ASP A 149 -1.83 5.31 16.04
C ASP A 149 -1.16 4.80 14.76
N PHE A 150 -1.92 4.14 13.87
CA PHE A 150 -1.36 3.59 12.63
C PHE A 150 -0.97 4.68 11.64
N TYR A 151 -1.63 5.84 11.71
CA TYR A 151 -1.48 6.93 10.75
C TYR A 151 -1.36 8.27 11.47
N PRO A 152 -0.31 8.46 12.30
CA PRO A 152 -0.09 9.72 12.96
C PRO A 152 0.17 10.81 11.92
N SER A 153 -0.01 12.07 12.33
CA SER A 153 0.43 13.21 11.54
C SER A 153 1.91 13.06 11.18
N PRO A 154 2.28 13.04 9.88
CA PRO A 154 3.64 12.76 9.46
C PRO A 154 4.62 13.85 9.91
N VAL A 155 4.16 15.10 10.01
CA VAL A 155 4.97 16.22 10.50
C VAL A 155 5.28 16.04 11.98
N ASP A 156 4.29 15.62 12.78
CA ASP A 156 4.47 15.42 14.22
C ASP A 156 5.30 14.16 14.52
N ALA A 157 5.13 13.10 13.72
CA ALA A 157 5.86 11.85 13.87
C ALA A 157 7.34 11.96 13.47
N LEU A 158 7.65 12.69 12.40
CA LEU A 158 9.03 12.87 11.91
C LEU A 158 9.76 14.04 12.59
N GLY A 159 9.02 15.00 13.17
CA GLY A 159 9.59 16.23 13.72
C GLY A 159 10.20 17.16 12.66
N CYS A 160 9.96 16.89 11.37
CA CYS A 160 10.45 17.67 10.24
C CYS A 160 9.45 17.66 9.08
N ASP A 161 9.76 18.44 8.03
CA ASP A 161 8.98 18.42 6.80
C ASP A 161 9.06 17.04 6.13
N MET A 162 7.92 16.53 5.67
CA MET A 162 7.80 15.22 5.03
C MET A 162 8.69 15.08 3.78
N MET A 163 8.96 16.18 3.08
CA MET A 163 9.87 16.19 1.93
C MET A 163 11.30 15.82 2.30
N VAL A 164 11.71 16.05 3.56
CA VAL A 164 13.03 15.60 4.05
C VAL A 164 13.09 14.08 4.02
N TYR A 165 12.06 13.39 4.52
CA TYR A 165 11.95 11.93 4.46
C TYR A 165 11.92 11.44 3.02
N PHE A 166 11.08 12.03 2.15
CA PHE A 166 11.01 11.65 0.74
C PHE A 166 12.34 11.78 0.00
N ASN A 167 13.17 12.77 0.36
CA ASN A 167 14.50 12.93 -0.22
C ASN A 167 15.49 11.86 0.24
N GLN A 168 15.35 11.32 1.47
CA GLN A 168 16.19 10.23 1.96
C GLN A 168 15.70 8.85 1.50
N TYR A 169 14.38 8.66 1.41
CA TYR A 169 13.76 7.40 1.00
C TYR A 169 12.53 7.61 0.11
N PRO A 170 12.71 7.76 -1.21
CA PRO A 170 11.60 8.03 -2.11
C PRO A 170 10.67 6.81 -2.25
N GLN A 171 9.45 6.94 -1.70
CA GLN A 171 8.38 5.95 -1.74
C GLN A 171 7.03 6.63 -1.94
N LEU A 172 6.40 6.49 -3.11
CA LEU A 172 5.13 7.18 -3.39
C LEU A 172 4.16 6.34 -4.20
N TYR A 173 2.87 6.62 -4.04
CA TYR A 173 1.83 6.13 -4.94
C TYR A 173 1.65 7.11 -6.11
N SER A 174 1.68 6.61 -7.35
CA SER A 174 1.48 7.46 -8.55
C SER A 174 0.81 6.70 -9.68
N GLY A 175 -0.46 7.02 -9.93
CA GLY A 175 -1.26 6.46 -11.00
C GLY A 175 -1.74 5.03 -10.73
N ASN A 176 -2.31 4.42 -11.75
CA ASN A 176 -2.89 3.08 -11.69
C ASN A 176 -2.33 2.22 -12.82
N ALA A 177 -2.15 0.92 -12.55
CA ALA A 177 -1.83 -0.06 -13.57
C ALA A 177 -3.05 -0.30 -14.49
N LYS A 178 -2.83 -0.99 -15.63
CA LYS A 178 -3.89 -1.33 -16.60
C LYS A 178 -5.07 -2.11 -16.00
N ASN A 179 -4.84 -2.82 -14.88
CA ASN A 179 -5.86 -3.58 -14.16
C ASN A 179 -6.58 -2.76 -13.06
N GLY A 180 -6.29 -1.46 -12.95
CA GLY A 180 -6.85 -0.53 -11.97
C GLY A 180 -6.11 -0.49 -10.62
N CYS A 181 -5.14 -1.37 -10.38
CA CYS A 181 -4.40 -1.40 -9.12
C CYS A 181 -3.55 -0.13 -8.92
N PRO A 182 -3.51 0.47 -7.72
CA PRO A 182 -2.61 1.59 -7.42
C PRO A 182 -1.14 1.20 -7.63
N LEU A 183 -0.36 2.10 -8.22
CA LEU A 183 1.08 1.90 -8.39
C LEU A 183 1.84 2.47 -7.21
N PHE A 184 2.53 1.61 -6.46
CA PHE A 184 3.52 1.99 -5.45
C PHE A 184 4.92 1.97 -6.07
N ILE A 185 5.64 3.09 -6.02
CA ILE A 185 6.97 3.26 -6.58
C ILE A 185 7.94 3.51 -5.42
N SER A 186 8.95 2.65 -5.27
CA SER A 186 10.05 2.82 -4.33
C SER A 186 11.39 2.84 -5.07
N LYS A 187 12.31 3.71 -4.64
CA LYS A 187 13.67 3.81 -5.16
C LYS A 187 14.71 3.47 -4.08
N PRO A 188 14.85 2.20 -3.67
CA PRO A 188 15.77 1.81 -2.60
C PRO A 188 17.25 2.04 -2.96
N GLY A 189 17.60 2.09 -4.26
CA GLY A 189 18.99 2.32 -4.70
C GLY A 189 19.54 3.72 -4.41
N ILE A 190 18.71 4.64 -3.93
CA ILE A 190 19.10 5.99 -3.48
C ILE A 190 18.71 6.24 -2.02
N LEU A 191 18.44 5.18 -1.26
CA LEU A 191 18.18 5.27 0.17
C LEU A 191 19.43 5.82 0.89
N ASN A 192 19.26 6.92 1.63
CA ASN A 192 20.27 7.43 2.54
C ASN A 192 19.95 6.97 3.97
N VAL A 193 20.59 5.88 4.41
CA VAL A 193 20.34 5.27 5.74
C VAL A 193 20.66 6.25 6.85
N ASP A 194 21.84 6.87 6.84
CA ASP A 194 22.25 7.89 7.83
C ASP A 194 21.22 9.03 7.91
N GLY A 195 20.68 9.44 6.76
CA GLY A 195 19.65 10.47 6.68
C GLY A 195 18.32 10.06 7.31
N VAL A 196 17.91 8.81 7.12
CA VAL A 196 16.69 8.24 7.73
C VAL A 196 16.87 8.07 9.24
N GLU A 197 18.02 7.60 9.70
CA GLU A 197 18.33 7.47 11.13
C GLU A 197 18.31 8.84 11.84
N CYS A 198 18.70 9.91 11.17
CA CYS A 198 18.66 11.27 11.75
C CYS A 198 17.25 11.83 11.94
N ILE A 199 16.23 11.30 11.25
CA ILE A 199 14.84 11.83 11.26
C ILE A 199 13.81 10.81 11.76
N THR A 200 14.27 9.63 12.18
CA THR A 200 13.41 8.57 12.70
C THR A 200 13.95 8.08 14.03
N THR A 201 13.10 7.43 14.83
CA THR A 201 13.48 6.82 16.11
C THR A 201 14.09 5.42 15.95
N LEU A 202 14.53 5.08 14.74
CA LEU A 202 15.18 3.80 14.45
C LEU A 202 16.66 3.89 14.80
N ASP A 203 17.05 3.31 15.93
CA ASP A 203 18.46 3.10 16.27
C ASP A 203 19.01 1.94 15.42
N GLY A 204 19.70 2.27 14.31
CA GLY A 204 20.49 1.34 13.50
C GLY A 204 19.69 0.31 12.70
N ILE A 205 19.80 0.36 11.36
CA ILE A 205 19.42 -0.78 10.48
C ILE A 205 20.59 -1.75 10.33
#